data_AF-A0A822EMK9-F1
#
_entry.id   AF-A0A822EMK9-F1
#
_cell.length_a   1.000
_cell.length_b   1.000
_cell.length_c   1.000
_cell.angle_alpha   90.00
_cell.angle_beta   90.00
_cell.angle_gamma   90.00
#
_symmetry.space_group_name_H-M   'P 1'
#
loop_
_entity.id
_entity.type
_entity.pdbx_description
1 polymer ?
#
loop_
_entity_poly.entity_id
_entity_poly.type
_entity_poly.pdbx_seq_one_letter_code
_entity_poly.pdbx_strand_id
1 'polypeptide(L)'
;GGKKNSENQRKSLPAPQRKPDQVCRETTNIDQAALYRLNGDSNPLHIDPSFALAAGFSRPILHGLCSFGYAARHVLHTYANDNPALFKAIKVRFTKPVEPGQTIETHMWREGNRIFFESKLPQSNQTVLTGGYVDLHNVVLNTNTPGTAQ
;
A
#
# COMPACT_ATOMS: atom_id res chain seq x y z
N GLY A 1 -6.61 -21.82 11.96
CA GLY A 1 -7.05 -20.69 11.10
C GLY A 1 -8.56 -20.60 11.13
N GLY A 2 -9.13 -19.41 11.27
CA GLY A 2 -10.57 -19.18 11.33
C GLY A 2 -11.28 -19.29 9.97
N LYS A 3 -12.60 -19.05 9.95
CA LYS A 3 -13.41 -19.05 8.71
C LYS A 3 -12.83 -18.06 7.69
N LYS A 4 -12.63 -18.53 6.45
CA LYS A 4 -12.09 -17.72 5.35
C LYS A 4 -12.99 -16.55 4.93
N ASN A 5 -14.29 -16.65 5.22
CA ASN A 5 -15.30 -15.65 4.90
C ASN A 5 -16.03 -15.22 6.18
N SER A 6 -16.40 -13.94 6.23
CA SER A 6 -17.15 -13.34 7.33
C SER A 6 -18.29 -12.51 6.75
N GLU A 7 -19.44 -12.49 7.43
CA GLU A 7 -20.59 -11.64 7.09
C GLU A 7 -20.22 -10.14 7.17
N ASN A 8 -19.21 -9.80 7.97
CA ASN A 8 -18.68 -8.44 8.10
C ASN A 8 -17.57 -8.11 7.07
N GLN A 9 -17.27 -9.02 6.13
CA GLN A 9 -16.22 -8.80 5.15
C GLN A 9 -16.63 -7.70 4.18
N ARG A 10 -15.95 -6.55 4.26
CA ARG A 10 -16.06 -5.53 3.22
C ARG A 10 -15.36 -5.98 1.95
N LYS A 11 -16.08 -5.87 0.82
CA LYS A 11 -15.55 -6.16 -0.52
C LYS A 11 -14.52 -5.09 -0.91
N SER A 12 -13.50 -5.51 -1.65
CA SER A 12 -12.68 -4.59 -2.43
C SER A 12 -13.51 -4.02 -3.57
N LEU A 13 -13.24 -2.78 -3.96
CA LEU A 13 -13.96 -2.09 -5.03
C LEU A 13 -12.94 -1.70 -6.11
N PRO A 14 -13.27 -1.84 -7.42
CA PRO A 14 -12.34 -1.45 -8.47
C PRO A 14 -12.03 0.05 -8.41
N ALA A 15 -10.84 0.43 -8.85
CA ALA A 15 -10.50 1.83 -9.02
C ALA A 15 -11.39 2.50 -10.08
N PRO A 16 -11.71 3.80 -9.93
CA PRO A 16 -12.40 4.57 -10.96
C PRO A 16 -11.70 4.49 -12.32
N GLN A 17 -12.48 4.39 -13.40
CA GLN A 17 -11.97 4.32 -14.78
C GLN A 17 -11.65 5.72 -15.34
N ARG A 18 -10.79 6.45 -14.64
CA ARG A 18 -10.31 7.79 -15.00
C ARG A 18 -8.86 7.97 -14.55
N LYS A 19 -8.19 9.04 -14.97
CA LYS A 19 -6.84 9.36 -14.47
C LYS A 19 -6.86 9.55 -12.94
N PRO A 20 -5.81 9.11 -12.22
CA PRO A 20 -5.69 9.38 -10.79
C PRO A 20 -5.64 10.88 -10.51
N ASP A 21 -6.23 11.28 -9.41
CA ASP A 21 -6.21 12.67 -8.95
C ASP A 21 -4.82 13.04 -8.40
N GLN A 22 -4.15 12.06 -7.77
CA GLN A 22 -2.83 12.19 -7.19
C GLN A 22 -2.04 10.89 -7.33
N VAL A 23 -0.72 11.01 -7.47
CA VAL A 23 0.21 9.87 -7.50
C VAL A 23 1.38 10.18 -6.58
N CYS A 24 1.59 9.32 -5.57
CA CYS A 24 2.75 9.42 -4.67
C CYS A 24 3.72 8.28 -4.94
N ARG A 25 5.03 8.57 -4.89
CA ARG A 25 6.10 7.59 -5.10
C ARG A 25 7.03 7.61 -3.91
N GLU A 26 7.36 6.43 -3.42
CA GLU A 26 8.38 6.29 -2.38
C GLU A 26 9.21 5.04 -2.61
N THR A 27 10.53 5.19 -2.59
CA THR A 27 11.47 4.08 -2.70
C THR A 27 11.69 3.47 -1.34
N THR A 28 11.40 2.17 -1.22
CA THR A 28 11.69 1.41 0.01
C THR A 28 13.21 1.28 0.19
N ASN A 29 13.69 1.21 1.43
CA ASN A 29 15.09 0.87 1.68
C ASN A 29 15.35 -0.60 1.28
N ILE A 30 16.58 -0.95 0.88
CA ILE A 30 17.00 -2.35 0.70
C ILE A 30 16.83 -3.17 1.99
N ASP A 31 16.96 -2.54 3.16
CA ASP A 31 16.79 -3.15 4.47
C ASP A 31 15.36 -3.04 5.01
N GLN A 32 14.39 -2.60 4.19
CA GLN A 32 13.03 -2.30 4.66
C GLN A 32 12.35 -3.49 5.33
N ALA A 33 12.54 -4.71 4.80
CA ALA A 33 11.98 -5.93 5.40
C ALA A 33 12.68 -6.31 6.72
N ALA A 34 14.00 -6.08 6.81
CA ALA A 34 14.78 -6.31 8.02
C ALA A 34 14.36 -5.37 9.16
N LEU A 35 14.01 -4.13 8.83
CA LEU A 35 13.45 -3.19 9.79
C LEU A 35 11.99 -3.52 10.15
N TYR A 36 11.13 -3.76 9.15
CA TYR A 36 9.70 -3.92 9.37
C TYR A 36 9.37 -5.15 10.23
N ARG A 37 10.10 -6.26 10.07
CA ARG A 37 9.90 -7.49 10.88
C ARG A 37 10.02 -7.27 12.40
N LEU A 38 10.72 -6.21 12.83
CA LEU A 38 10.83 -5.87 14.26
C LEU A 38 9.48 -5.46 14.88
N ASN A 39 8.46 -5.20 14.06
CA ASN A 39 7.09 -4.94 14.50
C ASN A 39 6.27 -6.22 14.78
N GLY A 40 6.89 -7.40 14.73
CA GLY A 40 6.30 -8.67 15.21
C GLY A 40 6.10 -9.76 14.16
N ASP A 41 6.24 -9.48 12.87
CA ASP A 41 6.20 -10.52 11.83
C ASP A 41 7.62 -11.01 11.50
N SER A 42 8.02 -12.07 12.21
CA SER A 42 9.34 -12.68 12.11
C SER A 42 9.48 -13.73 11.00
N ASN A 43 8.52 -13.85 10.08
CA ASN A 43 8.53 -14.89 9.05
C ASN A 43 9.83 -14.85 8.21
N PRO A 44 10.59 -15.98 8.11
CA PRO A 44 11.86 -16.03 7.40
C PRO A 44 11.77 -15.67 5.91
N LEU A 45 10.58 -15.78 5.31
CA LEU A 45 10.30 -15.34 3.93
C LEU A 45 10.78 -13.92 3.62
N HIS A 46 10.85 -13.07 4.63
CA HIS A 46 11.18 -11.65 4.50
C HIS A 46 12.66 -11.32 4.78
N ILE A 47 13.51 -12.30 5.11
CA ILE A 47 14.93 -12.03 5.45
C ILE A 47 15.91 -13.13 5.01
N ASP A 48 15.48 -14.40 4.99
CA ASP A 48 16.34 -15.54 4.69
C ASP A 48 16.25 -15.89 3.18
N PRO A 49 17.35 -15.75 2.41
CA PRO A 49 17.35 -16.06 0.99
C PRO A 49 17.06 -17.54 0.67
N SER A 50 17.54 -18.47 1.50
CA SER A 50 17.31 -19.90 1.30
C SER A 50 15.84 -20.25 1.52
N PHE A 51 15.21 -19.65 2.53
CA PHE A 51 13.77 -19.84 2.76
C PHE A 51 12.93 -19.21 1.65
N ALA A 52 13.27 -18.00 1.21
CA ALA A 52 12.57 -17.33 0.12
C ALA A 52 12.64 -18.14 -1.19
N LEU A 53 13.82 -18.68 -1.52
CA LEU A 53 14.02 -19.56 -2.66
C LEU A 53 13.18 -20.83 -2.57
N ALA A 54 13.17 -21.49 -1.40
CA ALA A 54 12.32 -22.66 -1.17
C ALA A 54 10.82 -22.35 -1.29
N ALA A 55 10.41 -21.11 -0.99
CA ALA A 55 9.05 -20.62 -1.16
C ALA A 55 8.71 -20.15 -2.60
N GLY A 56 9.66 -20.25 -3.54
CA GLY A 56 9.46 -19.91 -4.95
C GLY A 56 9.74 -18.45 -5.32
N PHE A 57 10.42 -17.70 -4.46
CA PHE A 57 10.86 -16.33 -4.73
C PHE A 57 12.37 -16.29 -5.01
N SER A 58 12.81 -15.47 -5.95
CA SER A 58 14.24 -15.32 -6.27
C SER A 58 15.06 -14.68 -5.14
N ARG A 59 14.41 -13.94 -4.24
CA ARG A 59 14.99 -13.25 -3.08
C ARG A 59 13.91 -12.99 -2.02
N PRO A 60 14.29 -12.61 -0.78
CA PRO A 60 13.33 -12.20 0.23
C PRO A 60 12.43 -11.06 -0.25
N ILE A 61 11.13 -11.17 0.04
CA ILE A 61 10.12 -10.18 -0.34
C ILE A 61 9.77 -9.31 0.87
N LEU A 62 9.33 -8.09 0.62
CA LEU A 62 8.80 -7.21 1.64
C LEU A 62 7.45 -7.73 2.16
N HIS A 63 7.18 -7.53 3.46
CA HIS A 63 5.89 -7.87 4.06
C HIS A 63 4.76 -7.16 3.32
N GLY A 64 3.68 -7.88 2.99
CA GLY A 64 2.51 -7.27 2.36
C GLY A 64 1.94 -6.12 3.21
N LEU A 65 1.92 -6.29 4.54
CA LEU A 65 1.48 -5.25 5.47
C LEU A 65 2.40 -4.01 5.48
N CYS A 66 3.67 -4.14 5.11
CA CYS A 66 4.56 -3.00 4.94
C CYS A 66 4.16 -2.19 3.70
N SER A 67 3.99 -2.83 2.53
CA SER A 67 3.51 -2.14 1.32
C SER A 67 2.12 -1.51 1.50
N PHE A 68 1.25 -2.17 2.26
CA PHE A 68 -0.02 -1.61 2.71
C PHE A 68 0.16 -0.35 3.57
N GLY A 69 1.13 -0.34 4.49
CA GLY A 69 1.48 0.83 5.30
C GLY A 69 1.96 2.01 4.46
N TYR A 70 2.79 1.77 3.43
CA TYR A 70 3.20 2.81 2.46
C TYR A 70 1.99 3.44 1.76
N ALA A 71 1.07 2.63 1.22
CA ALA A 71 -0.12 3.13 0.56
C ALA A 71 -1.03 3.92 1.52
N ALA A 72 -1.22 3.43 2.74
CA ALA A 72 -1.99 4.13 3.78
C ALA A 72 -1.36 5.48 4.13
N ARG A 73 -0.03 5.53 4.28
CA ARG A 73 0.72 6.76 4.55
C ARG A 73 0.59 7.75 3.39
N HIS A 74 0.69 7.32 2.14
CA HIS A 74 0.49 8.21 0.99
C HIS A 74 -0.91 8.86 1.02
N VAL A 75 -1.96 8.08 1.29
CA VAL A 75 -3.32 8.63 1.41
C VAL A 75 -3.45 9.61 2.57
N LEU A 76 -2.90 9.27 3.74
CA LEU A 76 -2.91 10.15 4.92
C LEU A 76 -2.17 11.47 4.64
N HIS A 77 -0.99 11.37 4.06
CA HIS A 77 -0.17 12.52 3.71
C HIS A 77 -0.94 13.43 2.76
N THR A 78 -1.50 12.90 1.67
CA THR A 78 -2.17 13.71 0.64
C THR A 78 -3.54 14.24 1.06
N TYR A 79 -4.37 13.41 1.69
CA TYR A 79 -5.80 13.69 1.90
C TYR A 79 -6.21 13.87 3.37
N ALA A 80 -5.30 13.70 4.32
CA ALA A 80 -5.56 13.96 5.73
C ALA A 80 -4.54 14.91 6.37
N ASN A 81 -3.62 15.51 5.59
CA ASN A 81 -2.52 16.36 6.09
C ASN A 81 -1.78 15.70 7.26
N ASP A 82 -1.48 14.40 7.11
CA ASP A 82 -0.83 13.55 8.11
C ASP A 82 -1.58 13.45 9.46
N ASN A 83 -2.87 13.82 9.53
CA ASN A 83 -3.67 13.69 10.74
C ASN A 83 -4.31 12.28 10.84
N PRO A 84 -3.81 11.41 11.75
CA PRO A 84 -4.36 10.06 11.89
C PRO A 84 -5.78 10.03 12.45
N ALA A 85 -6.24 11.08 13.14
CA ALA A 85 -7.60 11.14 13.68
C ALA A 85 -8.68 11.18 12.58
N LEU A 86 -8.30 11.50 11.34
CA LEU A 86 -9.19 11.46 10.18
C LEU A 86 -9.29 10.06 9.56
N PHE A 87 -8.41 9.12 9.91
CA PHE A 87 -8.41 7.78 9.33
C PHE A 87 -9.49 6.89 9.95
N LYS A 88 -10.49 6.50 9.16
CA LYS A 88 -11.60 5.68 9.65
C LYS A 88 -11.40 4.19 9.37
N ALA A 89 -11.07 3.86 8.13
CA ALA A 89 -10.89 2.46 7.71
C ALA A 89 -10.08 2.38 6.43
N ILE A 90 -9.46 1.21 6.20
CA ILE A 90 -8.80 0.88 4.94
C ILE A 90 -9.12 -0.55 4.54
N LYS A 91 -9.24 -0.76 3.24
CA LYS A 91 -9.38 -2.09 2.63
C LYS A 91 -8.43 -2.17 1.45
N VAL A 92 -7.83 -3.34 1.23
CA VAL A 92 -7.01 -3.62 0.05
C VAL A 92 -7.04 -5.12 -0.29
N ARG A 93 -6.58 -5.45 -1.49
CA ARG A 93 -6.21 -6.81 -1.90
C ARG A 93 -4.75 -6.83 -2.37
N PHE A 94 -3.94 -7.71 -1.76
CA PHE A 94 -2.57 -8.00 -2.19
C PHE A 94 -2.60 -8.87 -3.45
N THR A 95 -1.85 -8.49 -4.50
CA THR A 95 -1.86 -9.20 -5.79
C THR A 95 -0.49 -9.70 -6.24
N LYS A 96 0.58 -9.01 -5.87
CA LYS A 96 1.97 -9.36 -6.24
C LYS A 96 2.92 -8.97 -5.10
N PRO A 97 4.07 -9.67 -4.96
CA PRO A 97 5.08 -9.32 -3.98
C PRO A 97 5.77 -8.00 -4.33
N VAL A 98 6.36 -7.38 -3.32
CA VAL A 98 7.29 -6.25 -3.45
C VAL A 98 8.66 -6.73 -2.97
N GLU A 99 9.73 -6.36 -3.64
CA GLU A 99 11.09 -6.64 -3.20
C GLU A 99 11.65 -5.38 -2.50
N PRO A 100 12.36 -5.51 -1.36
CA PRO A 100 13.00 -4.36 -0.72
C PRO A 100 13.94 -3.63 -1.69
N GLY A 101 13.94 -2.29 -1.63
CA GLY A 101 14.64 -1.42 -2.58
C GLY A 101 13.79 -0.95 -3.77
N GLN A 102 12.63 -1.57 -4.03
CA GLN A 102 11.73 -1.11 -5.09
C GLN A 102 10.96 0.15 -4.70
N THR A 103 10.49 0.89 -5.72
CA THR A 103 9.61 2.04 -5.55
C THR A 103 8.16 1.59 -5.52
N ILE A 104 7.42 2.06 -4.53
CA ILE A 104 5.96 1.90 -4.47
C ILE A 104 5.34 3.20 -4.98
N GLU A 105 4.58 3.11 -6.06
CA GLU A 105 3.80 4.20 -6.63
C GLU A 105 2.32 3.99 -6.30
N THR A 106 1.73 4.86 -5.48
CA THR A 106 0.31 4.80 -5.11
C THR A 106 -0.49 5.81 -5.93
N HIS A 107 -1.40 5.28 -6.75
CA HIS A 107 -2.35 6.04 -7.55
C HIS A 107 -3.62 6.22 -6.75
N MET A 108 -4.13 7.45 -6.63
CA MET A 108 -5.24 7.78 -5.75
C MET A 108 -6.35 8.52 -6.48
N TRP A 109 -7.59 8.18 -6.16
CA TRP A 109 -8.80 8.81 -6.68
C TRP A 109 -9.72 9.18 -5.52
N ARG A 110 -10.11 10.44 -5.43
CA ARG A 110 -11.02 10.93 -4.40
C ARG A 110 -12.46 10.86 -4.88
N GLU A 111 -13.31 10.23 -4.09
CA GLU A 111 -14.77 10.22 -4.23
C GLU A 111 -15.39 10.62 -2.88
N GLY A 112 -15.65 11.91 -2.68
CA GLY A 112 -16.07 12.47 -1.40
C GLY A 112 -15.00 12.27 -0.31
N ASN A 113 -15.35 11.50 0.73
CA ASN A 113 -14.47 11.14 1.84
C ASN A 113 -13.84 9.74 1.70
N ARG A 114 -14.08 9.06 0.57
CA ARG A 114 -13.41 7.79 0.25
C ARG A 114 -12.31 8.06 -0.78
N ILE A 115 -11.09 7.63 -0.45
CA ILE A 115 -9.95 7.67 -1.36
C ILE A 115 -9.70 6.26 -1.88
N PHE A 116 -10.05 6.02 -3.13
CA PHE A 116 -9.67 4.79 -3.81
C PHE A 116 -8.18 4.82 -4.14
N PHE A 117 -7.52 3.67 -4.12
CA PHE A 117 -6.13 3.59 -4.50
C PHE A 117 -5.74 2.23 -5.09
N GLU A 118 -4.69 2.27 -5.89
CA GLU A 118 -3.90 1.11 -6.31
C GLU A 118 -2.43 1.40 -6.08
N SER A 119 -1.60 0.37 -5.93
CA SER A 119 -0.15 0.56 -5.86
C SER A 119 0.58 -0.30 -6.86
N LYS A 120 1.54 0.30 -7.54
CA LYS A 120 2.32 -0.28 -8.62
C LYS A 120 3.82 -0.17 -8.34
N LEU A 121 4.58 -1.03 -9.00
CA LEU A 121 6.02 -0.94 -9.08
C LEU A 121 6.38 -0.32 -10.44
N PRO A 122 6.81 0.95 -10.51
CA PRO A 122 7.08 1.61 -11.79
C PRO A 122 8.20 0.91 -12.56
N GLN A 123 9.12 0.22 -11.89
CA GLN A 123 10.20 -0.55 -12.52
C GLN A 123 9.70 -1.73 -13.38
N SER A 124 8.54 -2.32 -13.04
CA SER A 124 8.03 -3.52 -13.71
C SER A 124 6.59 -3.39 -14.22
N ASN A 125 5.96 -2.22 -14.00
CA ASN A 125 4.55 -1.95 -14.25
C ASN A 125 3.59 -2.98 -13.61
N GLN A 126 4.03 -3.65 -12.54
CA GLN A 126 3.22 -4.62 -11.82
C GLN A 126 2.37 -3.95 -10.75
N THR A 127 1.09 -4.31 -10.68
CA THR A 127 0.20 -3.87 -9.59
C THR A 127 0.30 -4.82 -8.40
N VAL A 128 0.69 -4.28 -7.24
CA VAL A 128 0.94 -5.01 -5.99
C VAL A 128 -0.22 -4.91 -5.01
N LEU A 129 -0.95 -3.80 -5.06
CA LEU A 129 -2.18 -3.55 -4.30
C LEU A 129 -3.29 -3.13 -5.24
N THR A 130 -4.43 -3.83 -5.18
CA THR A 130 -5.62 -3.53 -5.98
C THR A 130 -6.86 -3.41 -5.12
N GLY A 131 -7.89 -2.79 -5.70
CA GLY A 131 -9.19 -2.62 -5.08
C GLY A 131 -9.13 -1.96 -3.71
N GLY A 132 -8.15 -1.06 -3.55
CA GLY A 132 -7.85 -0.35 -2.33
C GLY A 132 -8.77 0.83 -2.13
N TYR A 133 -9.17 1.08 -0.88
CA TYR A 133 -9.74 2.35 -0.48
C TYR A 133 -9.46 2.67 0.97
N VAL A 134 -9.38 3.96 1.29
CA VAL A 134 -9.38 4.51 2.64
C VAL A 134 -10.65 5.34 2.81
N ASP A 135 -11.40 5.07 3.88
CA ASP A 135 -12.44 5.96 4.35
C ASP A 135 -11.82 6.96 5.33
N LEU A 136 -12.05 8.25 5.08
CA LEU A 136 -11.68 9.33 5.99
C LEU A 136 -12.94 9.91 6.67
N HIS A 137 -12.78 10.46 7.87
CA HIS A 137 -13.84 11.24 8.52
C HIS A 137 -14.11 12.54 7.76
N ASN A 138 -13.04 13.20 7.32
CA ASN A 138 -13.06 14.36 6.44
C ASN A 138 -11.76 14.39 5.63
N VAL A 139 -11.78 15.05 4.46
CA VAL A 139 -10.59 15.26 3.63
C VAL A 139 -9.98 16.62 3.95
N VAL A 140 -8.68 16.61 4.24
CA VAL A 140 -7.85 17.81 4.41
C VAL A 140 -6.64 17.63 3.49
N LEU A 141 -6.61 18.39 2.40
CA LEU A 141 -5.50 18.31 1.45
C LEU A 141 -4.23 18.87 2.06
N ASN A 142 -3.12 18.16 1.88
CA ASN A 142 -1.81 18.67 2.24
C ASN A 142 -1.27 19.57 1.13
N THR A 143 -1.09 20.86 1.46
CA THR A 143 -0.63 21.90 0.54
C THR A 143 0.85 21.79 0.18
N ASN A 144 1.60 20.93 0.87
CA ASN A 144 3.02 20.67 0.59
C ASN A 144 3.23 19.45 -0.31
N THR A 145 2.14 18.80 -0.76
CA THR A 145 2.26 17.72 -1.75
C THR A 145 2.78 18.35 -3.05
N PRO A 146 3.98 17.97 -3.53
CA PRO A 146 4.48 18.49 -4.80
C PRO A 146 3.50 18.04 -5.89
N GLY A 147 2.71 18.98 -6.41
CA GLY A 147 1.89 18.71 -7.59
C GLY A 147 2.82 18.31 -8.73
N THR A 148 2.55 17.16 -9.33
CA THR A 148 2.93 16.92 -10.72
C THR A 148 2.53 18.16 -11.52
N ALA A 149 3.52 18.81 -12.14
CA ALA A 149 3.34 19.94 -13.03
C ALA A 149 2.20 19.69 -14.02
N GLN A 150 1.46 20.76 -14.33
CA GLN A 150 0.49 20.80 -15.44
C GLN A 150 1.13 20.31 -16.75
#